data_AF-A0A418LVR0-F1
#
_entry.id   AF-A0A418LVR0-F1
#
_cell.length_a   1.000
_cell.length_b   1.000
_cell.length_c   1.000
_cell.angle_alpha   90.00
_cell.angle_beta   90.00
_cell.angle_gamma   90.00
#
_symmetry.space_group_name_H-M   'P 1'
#
loop_
_entity.id
_entity.type
_entity.pdbx_description
1 polymer ?
#
loop_
_entity_poly.entity_id
_entity_poly.type
_entity_poly.pdbx_seq_one_letter_code
_entity_poly.pdbx_strand_id
1 'polypeptide(L)'
;MASSSMSLKWCKKNLDLYSQRVYDLLKEEYPEVQMEVVECADVCAICSDVPFVLRNNAVIAAKDARGLYRKLKKGMSFLEKPALPGTYADVVAHASPQPDEAEKEPAK
;
A
#
# COMPACT_ATOMS: atom_id res chain seq x y z
N MET A 1 1.06 -2.41 -17.56
CA MET A 1 1.63 -3.16 -16.42
C MET A 1 2.24 -2.16 -15.46
N ALA A 2 1.57 -1.89 -14.34
CA ALA A 2 2.18 -1.26 -13.18
C ALA A 2 1.47 -1.88 -11.98
N SER A 3 1.94 -3.06 -11.56
CA SER A 3 1.59 -3.54 -10.23
C SER A 3 2.07 -2.46 -9.28
N SER A 4 1.13 -1.77 -8.63
CA SER A 4 1.37 -0.81 -7.56
C SER A 4 2.03 -1.53 -6.40
N SER A 5 3.30 -1.89 -6.55
CA SER A 5 4.13 -2.52 -5.54
C SER A 5 4.23 -1.53 -4.38
N MET A 6 3.56 -1.85 -3.27
CA MET A 6 3.70 -1.09 -2.04
C MET A 6 5.14 -1.24 -1.56
N SER A 7 5.87 -0.12 -1.60
CA SER A 7 7.20 -0.03 -1.01
C SER A 7 7.12 0.67 0.34
N LEU A 8 7.67 0.05 1.37
CA LEU A 8 7.81 0.60 2.71
C LEU A 8 9.28 0.85 3.00
N LYS A 9 9.66 2.11 3.22
CA LYS A 9 11.01 2.50 3.62
C LYS A 9 11.03 2.82 5.11
N TRP A 10 11.96 2.20 5.81
CA TRP A 10 12.13 2.34 7.25
C TRP A 10 13.46 3.03 7.57
N CYS A 11 13.42 4.01 8.46
CA CYS A 11 14.62 4.65 8.99
C CYS A 11 15.24 3.75 10.07
N LYS A 12 16.50 3.33 9.91
CA LYS A 12 17.21 2.47 10.87
C LYS A 12 17.19 3.05 12.30
N LYS A 13 17.46 4.35 12.43
CA LYS A 13 17.46 5.04 13.74
C LYS A 13 16.08 5.02 14.42
N ASN A 14 15.00 5.16 13.66
CA ASN A 14 13.64 5.12 14.23
C ASN A 14 13.18 3.68 14.52
N LEU A 15 13.62 2.72 13.70
CA LEU A 15 13.43 1.29 13.92
C LEU A 15 13.96 0.88 15.28
N ASP A 16 15.23 1.17 15.55
CA ASP A 16 15.92 0.79 16.80
C ASP A 16 15.25 1.40 18.05
N LEU A 17 14.61 2.58 17.91
CA LEU A 17 13.97 3.28 19.04
C LEU A 17 12.52 2.84 19.29
N TYR A 18 11.70 2.69 18.24
CA TYR A 18 10.25 2.56 18.39
C TYR A 18 9.63 1.47 17.52
N SER A 19 10.15 1.27 16.31
CA SER A 19 9.39 0.62 15.23
C SER A 19 9.80 -0.83 14.94
N GLN A 20 10.82 -1.37 15.62
CA GLN A 20 11.39 -2.70 15.34
C GLN A 20 10.37 -3.84 15.42
N ARG A 21 9.62 -3.92 16.53
CA ARG A 21 8.57 -4.95 16.70
C ARG A 21 7.50 -4.91 15.61
N VAL A 22 7.23 -3.72 15.06
CA VAL A 22 6.23 -3.55 13.99
C VAL A 22 6.77 -4.06 12.67
N TYR A 23 8.04 -3.79 12.38
CA TYR A 23 8.73 -4.30 11.20
C TYR A 23 8.79 -5.83 11.18
N ASP A 24 9.15 -6.45 12.30
CA ASP A 24 9.22 -7.92 12.40
C ASP A 24 7.84 -8.55 12.14
N LEU A 25 6.79 -8.02 12.78
CA LEU A 25 5.41 -8.48 12.58
C LEU A 25 4.93 -8.29 11.12
N LEU A 26 5.23 -7.15 10.50
CA LEU A 26 4.87 -6.91 9.09
C LEU A 26 5.60 -7.86 8.14
N LYS A 27 6.86 -8.19 8.45
CA LYS A 27 7.64 -9.13 7.66
C LYS A 27 7.11 -10.56 7.76
N GLU A 28 6.59 -10.94 8.92
CA GLU A 28 5.94 -12.23 9.13
C GLU A 28 4.56 -12.31 8.47
N GLU A 29 3.74 -11.27 8.60
CA GLU A 29 2.36 -11.26 8.08
C GLU A 29 2.26 -11.00 6.58
N TYR A 30 3.16 -10.18 6.01
CA TYR A 30 3.11 -9.72 4.62
C TYR A 30 4.49 -9.79 3.94
N PRO A 31 5.04 -11.01 3.73
CA PRO A 31 6.33 -11.19 3.08
C PRO A 31 6.39 -10.68 1.63
N GLU A 32 5.23 -10.51 0.99
CA GLU A 32 5.09 -9.97 -0.37
C GLU A 32 5.30 -8.45 -0.44
N VAL A 33 5.21 -7.74 0.68
CA VAL A 33 5.41 -6.29 0.73
C VAL A 33 6.90 -5.97 0.65
N GLN A 34 7.28 -5.11 -0.30
CA GLN A 34 8.66 -4.67 -0.43
C GLN A 34 9.01 -3.74 0.72
N MET A 35 9.85 -4.22 1.64
CA MET A 35 10.35 -3.44 2.76
C MET A 35 11.84 -3.17 2.56
N GLU A 36 12.20 -1.89 2.60
CA GLU A 36 13.55 -1.40 2.50
C GLU A 36 13.94 -0.70 3.80
N VAL A 37 15.12 -1.01 4.34
CA VAL A 37 15.67 -0.33 5.50
C VAL A 37 16.77 0.61 5.02
N VAL A 38 16.55 1.90 5.21
CA VAL A 38 17.51 2.96 4.86
C VAL A 38 18.18 3.51 6.12
N GLU A 39 19.42 3.99 5.98
CA GLU A 39 20.19 4.52 7.10
C GLU A 39 19.53 5.77 7.72
N CYS A 40 19.03 6.66 6.86
CA CYS A 40 18.23 7.83 7.23
C CYS A 40 17.11 8.02 6.22
N ALA A 41 15.93 8.40 6.69
CA ALA A 41 14.77 8.72 5.85
C ALA A 41 14.55 10.23 5.65
N ASP A 42 15.50 11.06 6.12
CA ASP A 42 15.48 12.54 6.10
C ASP A 42 14.27 13.20 6.78
N VAL A 43 13.56 12.42 7.62
CA VAL A 43 12.39 12.84 8.39
C VAL A 43 12.77 12.90 9.89
N CYS A 44 13.94 13.48 10.17
CA CYS A 44 14.53 13.53 11.52
C CYS A 44 13.68 14.32 12.51
N ALA A 45 12.92 15.31 12.03
CA ALA A 45 12.06 16.17 12.85
C ALA A 45 10.98 15.43 13.65
N ILE A 46 10.65 14.19 13.26
CA ILE A 46 9.71 13.33 13.99
C ILE A 46 10.32 11.98 14.38
N CYS A 47 11.57 11.70 14.01
CA CYS A 47 12.18 10.37 14.19
C CYS A 47 12.47 10.03 15.65
N SER A 48 12.65 11.06 16.47
CA SER A 48 12.91 10.99 17.92
C SER A 48 11.63 11.00 18.75
N ASP A 49 10.50 11.39 18.16
CA ASP A 49 9.28 11.67 18.92
C ASP A 49 8.20 10.62 18.68
N VAL A 50 8.13 10.08 17.46
CA VAL A 50 7.09 9.14 17.07
C VAL A 50 7.59 8.04 16.12
N PRO A 51 7.02 6.83 16.21
CA PRO A 51 7.24 5.78 15.20
C PRO A 51 6.64 6.18 13.85
N PHE A 52 7.43 6.03 12.78
CA PHE A 52 6.99 6.33 11.42
C PHE A 52 7.58 5.37 10.37
N VAL A 53 6.95 5.34 9.21
CA VAL A 53 7.44 4.64 8.00
C VAL A 53 7.08 5.46 6.76
N LEU A 54 7.87 5.33 5.70
CA LEU A 54 7.59 5.92 4.41
C LEU A 54 6.91 4.89 3.52
N ARG A 55 5.67 5.13 3.09
CA ARG A 55 4.98 4.31 2.10
C ARG A 55 5.00 5.04 0.76
N ASN A 56 5.69 4.52 -0.25
CA ASN A 56 5.85 5.19 -1.55
C ASN A 56 6.27 6.66 -1.40
N ASN A 57 7.27 6.92 -0.54
CA ASN A 57 7.76 8.25 -0.15
C ASN A 57 6.76 9.16 0.61
N ALA A 58 5.57 8.66 0.99
CA ALA A 58 4.66 9.38 1.89
C ALA A 58 4.87 8.97 3.35
N VAL A 59 4.96 9.94 4.26
CA VAL A 59 5.19 9.69 5.69
C VAL A 59 3.90 9.20 6.36
N ILE A 60 3.96 8.03 6.99
CA ILE A 60 2.93 7.52 7.87
C ILE A 60 3.51 7.45 9.28
N ALA A 61 3.05 8.34 10.16
CA ALA A 61 3.44 8.37 11.56
C ALA A 61 2.26 8.04 12.49
N ALA A 62 2.55 7.54 13.69
CA ALA A 62 1.56 7.29 14.72
C ALA A 62 2.13 7.60 16.11
N LYS A 63 1.25 7.80 17.10
CA LYS A 63 1.66 8.06 18.48
C LYS A 63 2.47 6.89 19.09
N ASP A 64 2.11 5.65 18.72
CA ASP A 64 2.68 4.42 19.29
C ASP A 64 2.90 3.38 18.19
N ALA A 65 3.81 2.43 18.45
CA ALA A 65 4.12 1.31 17.55
C ALA A 65 2.86 0.52 17.12
N ARG A 66 1.94 0.27 18.07
CA ARG A 66 0.65 -0.38 17.79
C ARG A 66 -0.24 0.46 16.87
N GLY A 67 -0.21 1.79 17.04
CA GLY A 67 -0.94 2.72 16.20
C GLY A 67 -0.40 2.74 14.77
N LEU A 68 0.92 2.64 14.62
CA LEU A 68 1.58 2.57 13.32
C LEU A 68 1.16 1.30 12.58
N TYR A 69 1.24 0.15 13.25
CA TYR A 69 0.81 -1.14 12.68
C TYR A 69 -0.67 -1.10 12.23
N ARG A 70 -1.58 -0.57 13.06
CA ARG A 70 -3.00 -0.45 12.67
C ARG A 70 -3.22 0.43 11.45
N LYS A 71 -2.49 1.55 11.34
CA LYS A 71 -2.56 2.44 10.17
C LYS A 71 -2.05 1.74 8.91
N LEU A 72 -0.95 1.00 9.03
CA LEU A 72 -0.40 0.22 7.92
C LEU A 72 -1.37 -0.87 7.49
N LYS A 73 -1.89 -1.67 8.41
CA LYS A 73 -2.89 -2.71 8.13
C LYS A 73 -4.13 -2.15 7.43
N LYS A 74 -4.65 -1.01 7.90
CA LYS A 74 -5.79 -0.34 7.25
C LYS A 74 -5.43 0.19 5.85
N GLY A 75 -4.20 0.64 5.67
CA GLY A 75 -3.68 1.09 4.38
C GLY A 75 -3.45 -0.05 3.37
N MET A 76 -3.26 -1.28 3.84
CA MET A 76 -3.06 -2.49 3.04
C MET A 76 -4.39 -3.19 2.71
N SER A 77 -5.38 -3.16 3.61
CA SER A 77 -6.70 -3.79 3.41
C SER A 77 -7.59 -3.13 2.35
N PHE A 78 -7.12 -2.07 1.68
CA PHE A 78 -7.77 -1.53 0.49
C PHE A 78 -7.70 -2.49 -0.72
N LEU A 79 -6.80 -3.49 -0.69
CA LEU A 79 -6.66 -4.50 -1.74
C LEU A 79 -7.71 -5.63 -1.64
N GLU A 80 -8.32 -5.84 -0.48
CA GLU A 80 -9.18 -7.02 -0.24
C GLU A 80 -10.68 -6.73 -0.37
N LYS A 81 -11.09 -5.47 -0.39
CA LYS A 81 -12.52 -5.14 -0.43
C LYS A 81 -12.99 -5.09 -1.88
N PRO A 82 -14.01 -5.88 -2.26
CA PRO A 82 -14.64 -5.75 -3.57
C PRO A 82 -15.14 -4.32 -3.76
N ALA A 83 -15.20 -3.88 -5.02
CA ALA A 83 -15.78 -2.60 -5.38
C ALA A 83 -17.13 -2.42 -4.68
N LEU A 84 -17.38 -1.23 -4.13
CA LEU A 84 -18.65 -0.96 -3.50
C LEU A 84 -19.76 -1.08 -4.56
N PRO A 85 -20.89 -1.76 -4.25
CA PRO A 85 -21.97 -1.96 -5.21
C PRO A 85 -22.47 -0.61 -5.72
N GLY A 86 -22.61 -0.49 -7.05
CA GLY A 86 -23.10 0.74 -7.70
C GLY A 86 -22.02 1.77 -8.03
N THR A 87 -20.74 1.47 -7.84
CA THR A 87 -19.64 2.29 -8.38
C THR A 87 -19.34 1.92 -9.84
N TYR A 88 -18.75 2.83 -10.62
CA TYR A 88 -18.35 2.54 -12.01
C TYR A 88 -17.43 1.31 -12.10
N ALA A 89 -16.55 1.10 -11.11
CA ALA A 89 -15.68 -0.07 -11.03
C ALA A 89 -16.46 -1.38 -10.83
N ASP A 90 -17.55 -1.36 -10.06
CA ASP A 90 -18.46 -2.50 -9.86
C ASP A 90 -19.22 -2.84 -11.15
N VAL A 91 -19.76 -1.82 -11.83
CA VAL A 91 -20.43 -1.98 -13.13
C VAL A 91 -19.49 -2.57 -14.19
N VAL A 92 -18.25 -2.10 -14.25
CA VAL A 92 -17.24 -2.62 -15.20
C VAL A 92 -16.77 -4.03 -14.81
N ALA A 93 -16.63 -4.34 -13.52
CA ALA A 93 -16.25 -5.69 -13.07
C ALA A 93 -17.34 -6.73 -13.35
N HIS A 94 -18.61 -6.33 -13.36
CA HIS A 94 -19.75 -7.18 -13.69
C HIS A 94 -20.18 -7.12 -15.16
N ALA A 95 -19.67 -6.16 -15.95
CA ALA A 95 -19.88 -6.10 -17.38
C ALA A 95 -18.93 -7.07 -18.10
N SER A 96 -19.41 -8.27 -18.43
CA SER A 96 -18.73 -9.14 -19.38
C SER A 96 -18.71 -8.48 -20.77
N PRO A 97 -17.61 -8.49 -21.53
CA PRO A 97 -17.62 -8.05 -22.91
C PRO A 97 -18.37 -9.09 -23.75
N GLN A 98 -19.51 -8.70 -24.34
CA GLN A 98 -20.04 -9.44 -25.48
C GLN A 98 -19.20 -9.09 -26.71
N PRO A 99 -18.61 -10.05 -27.43
CA PRO A 99 -17.94 -9.80 -28.69
C PRO A 99 -18.97 -9.91 -29.82
N ASP A 100 -19.43 -8.78 -30.35
CA ASP A 100 -20.01 -8.60 -31.69
C ASP A 100 -20.20 -7.07 -31.81
N GLU A 101 -19.66 -6.32 -32.76
CA GLU A 101 -19.71 -6.49 -34.20
C GLU A 101 -18.43 -5.90 -34.82
N ALA A 102 -17.65 -6.74 -35.51
CA ALA A 102 -16.72 -6.30 -36.52
C ALA A 102 -17.39 -6.40 -37.89
N GLU A 103 -17.03 -5.45 -38.77
CA GLU A 103 -17.19 -5.53 -40.23
C GLU A 103 -18.54 -5.12 -40.83
N LYS A 104 -18.67 -3.81 -41.11
CA LYS A 104 -19.31 -3.35 -42.35
C LYS A 104 -18.23 -2.98 -43.35
N GLU A 105 -17.85 -3.94 -44.21
CA GLU A 105 -17.23 -3.64 -45.50
C GLU A 105 -18.32 -3.36 -46.56
N PRO A 106 -18.08 -2.47 -47.54
CA PRO A 106 -19.07 -2.11 -48.55
C PRO A 106 -18.90 -2.91 -49.86
N ALA A 107 -20.00 -3.42 -50.41
CA ALA A 107 -20.18 -3.73 -51.82
C ALA A 107 -21.70 -3.81 -52.06
N LYS A 108 -22.29 -3.17 -53.07
CA LYS A 108 -21.90 -3.02 -54.47
C LYS A 108 -22.71 -1.89 -55.11
#